data_AF-A0A524C5E5-F1
#
_entry.id   AF-A0A524C5E5-F1
#
_cell.length_a   1.000
_cell.length_b   1.000
_cell.length_c   1.000
_cell.angle_alpha   90.00
_cell.angle_beta   90.00
_cell.angle_gamma   90.00
#
_symmetry.space_group_name_H-M   'P 1'
#
loop_
_entity.id
_entity.type
_entity.pdbx_description
1 polymer ?
#
loop_
_entity_poly.entity_id
_entity_poly.type
_entity_poly.pdbx_seq_one_letter_code
_entity_poly.pdbx_strand_id
1 'polypeptide(L)'
;MEREKYHRYMYSVAALWNWILAISFLVLPLMSMDYFTLFGLPIPNTLLWFDCFFGLVFAFGLGFYIISKSTKENHGLIQIAVFEKTWVFLMGLGFFLIGEASIWVIVVVVGDLIFGLLFLEDLIAIRKLK
;
A
#
# COMPACT_ATOMS: atom_id res chain seq x y z
N MET A 1 22.86 -6.31 13.23
CA MET A 1 21.99 -7.51 13.36
C MET A 1 20.55 -7.15 13.76
N GLU A 2 20.32 -6.23 14.70
CA GLU A 2 18.95 -5.81 15.05
C GLU A 2 18.26 -5.00 13.95
N ARG A 3 18.98 -4.07 13.30
CA ARG A 3 18.42 -3.23 12.22
C ARG A 3 17.96 -4.04 10.99
N GLU A 4 18.72 -5.05 10.62
CA GLU A 4 18.38 -5.91 9.50
C GLU A 4 17.14 -6.75 9.79
N LYS A 5 17.01 -7.27 11.01
CA LYS A 5 15.79 -7.93 11.48
C LYS A 5 14.60 -6.97 11.46
N TYR A 6 14.78 -5.75 11.97
CA TYR A 6 13.76 -4.70 11.96
C TYR A 6 13.23 -4.44 10.54
N HIS A 7 14.11 -4.17 9.58
CA HIS A 7 13.72 -3.90 8.19
C HIS A 7 13.05 -5.10 7.53
N ARG A 8 13.56 -6.31 7.79
CA ARG A 8 12.93 -7.54 7.32
C ARG A 8 11.51 -7.71 7.86
N TYR A 9 11.28 -7.42 9.14
CA TYR A 9 9.93 -7.47 9.71
C TYR A 9 9.05 -6.37 9.14
N MET A 10 9.56 -5.14 9.03
CA MET A 10 8.85 -3.99 8.46
C MET A 10 8.29 -4.31 7.06
N TYR A 11 9.14 -4.77 6.13
CA TYR A 11 8.70 -5.14 4.79
C TYR A 11 7.77 -6.38 4.77
N SER A 12 7.95 -7.32 5.70
CA SER A 12 7.04 -8.48 5.81
C SER A 12 5.65 -8.06 6.28
N VAL A 13 5.56 -7.15 7.25
CA VAL A 13 4.29 -6.61 7.74
C VAL A 13 3.62 -5.78 6.65
N ALA A 14 4.38 -4.97 5.91
CA ALA A 14 3.86 -4.23 4.77
C ALA A 14 3.33 -5.14 3.65
N ALA A 15 4.02 -6.26 3.37
CA ALA A 15 3.54 -7.27 2.42
C ALA A 15 2.18 -7.85 2.85
N LEU A 16 2.07 -8.22 4.13
CA LEU A 16 0.82 -8.74 4.70
C LEU A 16 -0.30 -7.70 4.66
N TRP A 17 -0.01 -6.44 5.00
CA TRP A 17 -0.97 -5.33 4.91
C TRP A 17 -1.55 -5.20 3.50
N ASN A 18 -0.67 -5.16 2.48
CA ASN A 18 -1.08 -5.07 1.08
C ASN A 18 -1.90 -6.29 0.63
N TRP A 19 -1.53 -7.50 1.04
CA TRP A 19 -2.31 -8.70 0.67
C TRP A 19 -3.66 -8.74 1.36
N ILE A 20 -3.76 -8.35 2.63
CA ILE A 20 -5.04 -8.25 3.34
C ILE A 20 -5.95 -7.28 2.60
N LEU A 21 -5.47 -6.08 2.29
CA LEU A 21 -6.24 -5.10 1.53
C LEU A 21 -6.63 -5.65 0.14
N ALA A 22 -5.66 -6.12 -0.65
CA ALA A 22 -5.95 -6.61 -1.99
C ALA A 22 -6.97 -7.76 -1.99
N ILE A 23 -6.79 -8.77 -1.14
CA ILE A 23 -7.72 -9.91 -1.07
C ILE A 23 -9.09 -9.46 -0.58
N SER A 24 -9.17 -8.63 0.47
CA SER A 24 -10.45 -8.11 0.96
C SER A 24 -11.19 -7.35 -0.13
N PHE A 25 -10.53 -6.41 -0.79
CA PHE A 25 -11.18 -5.60 -1.82
C PHE A 25 -11.49 -6.39 -3.10
N LEU A 26 -10.74 -7.43 -3.45
CA LEU A 26 -11.07 -8.30 -4.59
C LEU A 26 -12.25 -9.25 -4.29
N VAL A 27 -12.43 -9.65 -3.03
CA VAL A 27 -13.49 -10.61 -2.64
C VAL A 27 -14.81 -9.91 -2.31
N LEU A 28 -14.79 -8.74 -1.67
CA LEU A 28 -16.00 -8.06 -1.19
C LEU A 28 -17.02 -7.74 -2.31
N PRO A 29 -16.61 -7.23 -3.49
CA PRO A 29 -17.53 -7.01 -4.62
C PRO A 29 -18.18 -8.30 -5.16
N LEU A 30 -17.53 -9.47 -4.97
CA LEU A 30 -18.11 -10.77 -5.34
C LEU A 30 -19.26 -11.17 -4.40
N MET A 31 -19.31 -10.59 -3.20
CA MET A 31 -20.38 -10.82 -2.22
C MET A 31 -21.50 -9.79 -2.35
N SER A 32 -21.15 -8.49 -2.45
CA SER A 32 -22.12 -7.42 -2.68
C SER A 32 -21.44 -6.16 -3.24
N MET A 33 -22.08 -5.57 -4.26
CA MET A 33 -21.67 -4.28 -4.83
C MET A 33 -22.03 -3.09 -3.94
N ASP A 34 -22.89 -3.27 -2.92
CA ASP A 34 -23.22 -2.21 -1.98
C ASP A 34 -22.01 -1.82 -1.12
N TYR A 35 -20.98 -2.66 -1.06
CA TYR A 35 -19.70 -2.38 -0.40
C TYR A 35 -19.10 -1.01 -0.80
N PHE A 36 -19.20 -0.62 -2.07
CA PHE A 36 -18.67 0.66 -2.55
C PHE A 36 -19.27 1.85 -1.79
N THR A 37 -20.54 1.76 -1.40
CA THR A 37 -21.23 2.82 -0.66
C THR A 37 -20.64 3.05 0.74
N LEU A 38 -20.10 2.00 1.39
CA LEU A 38 -19.42 2.12 2.69
C LEU A 38 -18.18 3.01 2.61
N PHE A 39 -17.53 3.03 1.44
CA PHE A 39 -16.35 3.85 1.18
C PHE A 39 -16.68 5.23 0.63
N GLY A 40 -17.97 5.54 0.42
CA GLY A 40 -18.42 6.77 -0.22
C GLY A 40 -18.20 6.78 -1.74
N LEU A 41 -17.98 5.60 -2.33
CA LEU A 41 -17.64 5.45 -3.75
C LEU A 41 -18.89 5.09 -4.57
N PRO A 42 -19.02 5.61 -5.80
CA PRO A 42 -20.06 5.15 -6.72
C PRO A 42 -19.80 3.70 -7.12
N ILE A 43 -20.89 2.93 -7.31
CA ILE A 43 -20.79 1.57 -7.82
C ILE A 43 -20.31 1.65 -9.29
N PRO A 44 -19.16 1.02 -9.63
CA PRO A 44 -18.62 1.13 -10.98
C PRO A 44 -19.42 0.27 -11.97
N ASN A 45 -19.51 0.73 -13.23
CA ASN A 45 -20.14 -0.03 -14.31
C ASN A 45 -19.39 -1.34 -14.64
N THR A 46 -18.10 -1.40 -14.31
CA THR A 46 -17.24 -2.58 -14.47
C THR A 46 -16.19 -2.60 -13.36
N LEU A 47 -15.84 -3.79 -12.89
CA LEU A 47 -14.79 -3.98 -11.89
C LEU A 47 -13.37 -3.95 -12.49
N LEU A 48 -13.22 -3.87 -13.82
CA LEU A 48 -11.91 -3.97 -14.49
C LEU A 48 -10.83 -3.08 -13.85
N TRP A 49 -11.09 -1.78 -13.71
CA TRP A 49 -10.11 -0.84 -13.17
C TRP A 49 -9.85 -1.03 -11.68
N PHE A 50 -10.90 -1.41 -10.95
CA PHE A 50 -10.83 -1.67 -9.52
C PHE A 50 -10.01 -2.95 -9.24
N ASP A 51 -10.27 -4.02 -9.98
CA ASP A 51 -9.54 -5.30 -9.89
C ASP A 51 -8.10 -5.14 -10.34
N CYS A 52 -7.83 -4.38 -11.40
CA CYS A 52 -6.46 -4.04 -11.81
C CYS A 52 -5.72 -3.28 -10.72
N PHE A 53 -6.36 -2.30 -10.08
CA PHE A 53 -5.75 -1.54 -8.99
C PHE A 53 -5.39 -2.45 -7.81
N PHE A 54 -6.32 -3.27 -7.32
CA PHE A 54 -6.03 -4.18 -6.20
C PHE A 54 -5.13 -5.35 -6.59
N GLY A 55 -5.11 -5.76 -7.86
CA GLY A 55 -4.10 -6.66 -8.42
C GLY A 55 -2.69 -6.05 -8.34
N LEU A 56 -2.53 -4.75 -8.60
CA LEU A 56 -1.27 -4.05 -8.39
C LEU A 56 -0.92 -3.94 -6.90
N VAL A 57 -1.89 -3.65 -6.02
CA VAL A 57 -1.66 -3.64 -4.56
C VAL A 57 -1.13 -5.00 -4.09
N PHE A 58 -1.68 -6.11 -4.61
CA PHE A 58 -1.19 -7.46 -4.35
C PHE A 58 0.25 -7.67 -4.86
N ALA A 59 0.54 -7.20 -6.07
CA ALA A 59 1.89 -7.27 -6.66
C ALA A 59 2.92 -6.46 -5.85
N PHE A 60 2.55 -5.28 -5.34
CA PHE A 60 3.38 -4.54 -4.40
C PHE A 60 3.64 -5.32 -3.11
N GLY A 61 2.65 -6.07 -2.61
CA GLY A 61 2.84 -7.00 -1.50
C GLY A 61 3.91 -8.06 -1.78
N LEU A 62 3.92 -8.64 -2.99
CA LEU A 62 5.01 -9.53 -3.42
C LEU A 62 6.36 -8.80 -3.46
N GLY A 63 6.38 -7.57 -3.98
CA GLY A 63 7.57 -6.73 -3.98
C GLY A 63 8.15 -6.51 -2.57
N PHE A 64 7.30 -6.17 -1.60
CA PHE A 64 7.74 -5.99 -0.20
C PHE A 64 8.23 -7.29 0.42
N TYR A 65 7.57 -8.42 0.13
CA TYR A 65 8.05 -9.73 0.57
C TYR A 65 9.42 -10.08 -0.02
N ILE A 66 9.69 -9.73 -1.27
CA ILE A 66 11.02 -9.92 -1.90
C ILE A 66 12.07 -9.05 -1.20
N ILE A 67 11.78 -7.77 -0.94
CA ILE A 67 12.69 -6.88 -0.19
C ILE A 67 12.97 -7.45 1.20
N SER A 68 11.97 -8.04 1.85
CA SER A 68 12.15 -8.61 3.19
C SER A 68 13.15 -9.78 3.24
N LYS A 69 13.39 -10.47 2.12
CA LYS A 69 14.41 -11.53 2.01
C LYS A 69 15.82 -10.97 1.83
N SER A 70 15.96 -9.82 1.17
CA SER A 70 17.24 -9.14 0.94
C SER A 70 17.06 -7.62 0.96
N THR A 71 17.26 -7.00 2.13
CA THR A 71 17.01 -5.56 2.35
C THR A 71 18.09 -4.66 1.74
N LYS A 72 19.23 -5.22 1.31
CA LYS A 72 20.41 -4.47 0.82
C LYS A 72 20.56 -4.43 -0.70
N GLU A 73 19.73 -5.15 -1.44
CA GLU A 73 19.92 -5.33 -2.89
C GLU A 73 18.81 -4.65 -3.70
N ASN A 74 17.68 -4.34 -3.08
CA ASN A 74 16.44 -3.95 -3.77
C ASN A 74 16.15 -2.44 -3.72
N HIS A 75 17.18 -1.58 -3.77
CA HIS A 75 17.03 -0.14 -3.54
C HIS A 75 16.11 0.57 -4.54
N GLY A 76 16.08 0.12 -5.80
CA GLY A 76 15.14 0.66 -6.80
C GLY A 76 13.69 0.37 -6.44
N LEU A 77 13.41 -0.83 -5.95
CA LEU A 77 12.07 -1.23 -5.53
C LEU A 77 11.63 -0.47 -4.26
N ILE A 78 12.55 -0.20 -3.34
CA ILE A 78 12.29 0.64 -2.16
C ILE A 78 11.94 2.08 -2.57
N GLN A 79 12.63 2.65 -3.57
CA GLN A 79 12.30 4.00 -4.08
C GLN A 79 10.89 4.05 -4.68
N ILE A 80 10.53 3.04 -5.47
CA ILE A 80 9.18 2.92 -6.03
C ILE A 80 8.15 2.76 -4.90
N ALA A 81 8.46 1.97 -3.86
CA ALA A 81 7.59 1.78 -2.70
C ALA A 81 7.31 3.09 -1.95
N VAL A 82 8.35 3.90 -1.68
CA VAL A 82 8.19 5.21 -1.03
C VAL A 82 7.28 6.12 -1.87
N PHE A 83 7.50 6.16 -3.18
CA PHE A 83 6.68 6.94 -4.09
C PHE A 83 5.22 6.46 -4.08
N GLU A 84 4.99 5.16 -4.26
CA GLU A 84 3.66 4.56 -4.29
C GLU A 84 2.87 4.85 -3.02
N LYS A 85 3.45 4.59 -1.84
CA LYS A 85 2.79 4.84 -0.55
C LYS A 85 2.42 6.31 -0.35
N THR A 86 3.31 7.21 -0.73
CA THR A 86 3.04 8.65 -0.66
C THR A 86 1.95 9.06 -1.64
N TRP A 87 2.00 8.52 -2.87
CA TRP A 87 1.02 8.81 -3.92
C TRP A 87 -0.38 8.36 -3.53
N VAL A 88 -0.54 7.13 -3.05
CA VAL A 88 -1.84 6.58 -2.58
C VAL A 88 -2.43 7.44 -1.47
N PHE A 89 -1.60 7.89 -0.51
CA PHE A 89 -2.03 8.83 0.52
C PHE A 89 -2.52 10.17 -0.04
N LEU A 90 -1.75 10.79 -0.93
CA LEU A 90 -2.13 12.08 -1.53
C LEU A 90 -3.43 11.97 -2.32
N MET A 91 -3.62 10.89 -3.08
CA MET A 91 -4.86 10.64 -3.82
C MET A 91 -6.04 10.43 -2.88
N GLY A 92 -5.90 9.58 -1.85
CA GLY A 92 -6.96 9.35 -0.87
C GLY A 92 -7.36 10.61 -0.10
N LEU A 93 -6.37 11.41 0.30
CA LEU A 93 -6.60 12.71 0.93
C LEU A 93 -7.31 13.69 -0.02
N GLY A 94 -6.86 13.78 -1.27
CA GLY A 94 -7.49 14.64 -2.28
C GLY A 94 -8.97 14.33 -2.49
N PHE A 95 -9.31 13.05 -2.69
CA PHE A 95 -10.70 12.62 -2.87
C PHE A 95 -11.56 12.82 -1.62
N PHE A 96 -10.99 12.67 -0.43
CA PHE A 96 -11.69 12.98 0.82
C PHE A 96 -12.01 14.47 0.94
N LEU A 97 -11.06 15.35 0.60
CA LEU A 97 -11.23 16.80 0.70
C LEU A 97 -12.31 17.36 -0.24
N ILE A 98 -12.55 16.70 -1.37
CA ILE A 98 -13.64 17.06 -2.32
C ILE A 98 -14.96 16.34 -2.02
N GLY A 99 -15.03 15.52 -0.97
CA GLY A 99 -16.24 14.82 -0.55
C GLY A 99 -16.54 13.53 -1.33
N GLU A 100 -15.59 13.02 -2.11
CA GLU A 100 -15.73 11.81 -2.94
C GLU A 100 -15.15 10.55 -2.28
N ALA A 101 -14.55 10.66 -1.10
CA ALA A 101 -14.10 9.53 -0.31
C ALA A 101 -14.57 9.66 1.15
N SER A 102 -14.88 8.52 1.76
CA SER A 102 -15.19 8.44 3.19
C SER A 102 -13.94 8.54 4.06
N ILE A 103 -14.15 8.78 5.37
CA ILE A 103 -13.09 8.75 6.37
C ILE A 103 -12.37 7.39 6.44
N TRP A 104 -13.03 6.29 6.07
CA TRP A 104 -12.41 4.96 6.05
C TRP A 104 -11.27 4.86 5.04
N VAL A 105 -11.38 5.55 3.90
CA VAL A 105 -10.29 5.65 2.92
C VAL A 105 -9.07 6.30 3.57
N ILE A 106 -9.27 7.39 4.32
CA ILE A 106 -8.19 8.09 5.04
C ILE A 106 -7.50 7.17 6.03
N VAL A 107 -8.24 6.39 6.81
CA VAL A 107 -7.66 5.45 7.78
C VAL A 107 -6.74 4.45 7.08
N VAL A 108 -7.16 3.90 5.94
CA VAL A 108 -6.35 2.96 5.14
C VAL A 108 -5.10 3.64 4.61
N VAL A 109 -5.24 4.80 3.95
CA VAL A 109 -4.09 5.43 3.28
C VAL A 109 -3.12 6.10 4.25
N VAL A 110 -3.53 6.43 5.48
CA VAL A 110 -2.60 6.83 6.55
C VAL A 110 -1.72 5.65 6.96
N GLY A 111 -2.25 4.43 7.00
CA GLY A 111 -1.45 3.22 7.17
C GLY A 111 -0.36 3.09 6.10
N ASP A 112 -0.72 3.37 4.85
CA ASP A 112 0.24 3.39 3.74
C ASP A 112 1.30 4.48 3.91
N LEU A 113 0.92 5.70 4.31
CA LEU A 113 1.87 6.78 4.58
C LEU A 113 2.89 6.40 5.66
N ILE A 114 2.45 5.75 6.74
CA ILE A 114 3.35 5.27 7.79
C ILE A 114 4.40 4.33 7.19
N PHE A 115 4.01 3.34 6.38
CA PHE A 115 4.96 2.47 5.69
C PHE A 115 5.87 3.25 4.74
N GLY A 116 5.34 4.22 3.99
CA GLY A 116 6.13 5.07 3.10
C GLY A 116 7.23 5.84 3.82
N LEU A 117 6.93 6.40 5.01
CA LEU A 117 7.91 7.09 5.85
C LEU A 117 8.98 6.13 6.40
N LEU A 118 8.58 4.92 6.79
CA LEU A 118 9.52 3.90 7.26
C LEU A 118 10.45 3.40 6.12
N PHE A 119 9.91 3.23 4.91
CA PHE A 119 10.71 2.89 3.74
C PHE A 119 11.67 4.01 3.35
N LEU A 120 11.27 5.26 3.54
CA LEU A 120 12.14 6.42 3.32
C LEU A 120 13.28 6.46 4.35
N GLU A 121 13.01 6.15 5.61
CA GLU A 121 14.04 6.00 6.65
C GLU A 121 15.07 4.94 6.24
N ASP A 122 14.62 3.76 5.81
CA ASP A 122 15.50 2.69 5.34
C ASP A 122 16.33 3.12 4.13
N LEU A 123 15.72 3.79 3.14
CA LEU A 123 16.42 4.29 1.96
C LEU A 123 17.51 5.32 2.32
N ILE A 124 17.22 6.25 3.23
CA ILE A 124 18.19 7.24 3.72
C ILE A 124 19.33 6.54 4.46
N ALA A 125 19.01 5.55 5.29
CA ALA A 125 19.99 4.78 6.03
C ALA A 125 20.98 4.05 5.13
N ILE A 126 20.47 3.39 4.10
CA ILE A 126 21.27 2.69 3.09
C ILE A 126 22.19 3.66 2.34
N ARG A 127 21.68 4.85 1.96
CA ARG A 127 22.47 5.86 1.23
C ARG A 127 23.60 6.45 2.08
N LYS A 128 23.45 6.57 3.39
CA LYS A 128 24.49 7.06 4.30
C LYS A 128 25.62 6.04 4.55
N LEU A 129 25.40 4.77 4.24
CA LEU A 129 26.38 3.70 4.42
C LEU A 129 27.24 3.44 3.16
N LYS A 130 26.89 4.08 2.05
CA LYS A 130 27.71 4.13 0.83
C LYS A 130 28.64 5.34 0.86
#